data_AF-A0A7X9Q2V8-F1
#
_entry.id   AF-A0A7X9Q2V8-F1
#
_cell.length_a   1.000
_cell.length_b   1.000
_cell.length_c   1.000
_cell.angle_alpha   90.00
_cell.angle_beta   90.00
_cell.angle_gamma   90.00
#
_symmetry.space_group_name_H-M   'P 1'
#
loop_
_entity.id
_entity.type
_entity.pdbx_description
1 polymer ?
#
loop_
_entity_poly.entity_id
_entity_poly.type
_entity_poly.pdbx_seq_one_letter_code
_entity_poly.pdbx_strand_id
1 'polypeptide(L)'
;RMTRLEGVTWPKPLDELIQACFHEYKGHHPWVAEYPSPKSILREMLEGGDTFATFVRRYRLERSEGLVLRYLTDAWRTLDRSLPDDVYTDGLEDVVEWLGALIRATDATLLDEWALLAGKPVHEHVAPEALSVGRAGPPPAWRTAVRTAAFGWVELLARRSYTVLAERSGWSSERLSTAMAPYWHAHDSLCIDADARAAVNFSLLEQPQRWVITQQLVDPDGDGGWRFVATVDLAAALDEGAPALVLEQLGAYAPDEPESSTDEATDGDGPE
;
A
#
# COMPACT_ATOMS: atom_id res chain seq x y z
N ARG A 1 -11.70 -34.78 12.31
CA ARG A 1 -12.34 -33.62 11.65
C ARG A 1 -12.45 -32.43 12.62
N MET A 2 -12.87 -32.65 13.89
CA MET A 2 -12.73 -31.67 14.99
C MET A 2 -11.28 -31.22 15.26
N THR A 3 -10.33 -32.17 15.35
CA THR A 3 -8.91 -31.91 15.65
C THR A 3 -8.18 -31.03 14.62
N ARG A 4 -8.75 -30.88 13.42
CA ARG A 4 -8.16 -30.05 12.34
C ARG A 4 -8.69 -28.60 12.36
N LEU A 5 -9.81 -28.36 13.06
CA LEU A 5 -10.36 -27.02 13.30
C LEU A 5 -9.72 -26.34 14.51
N GLU A 6 -9.23 -27.12 15.48
CA GLU A 6 -8.49 -26.61 16.65
C GLU A 6 -7.14 -25.96 16.29
N GLY A 7 -6.58 -26.29 15.11
CA GLY A 7 -5.34 -25.69 14.60
C GLY A 7 -5.52 -24.45 13.74
N VAL A 8 -6.76 -24.05 13.43
CA VAL A 8 -7.02 -22.85 12.62
C VAL A 8 -6.98 -21.63 13.53
N THR A 9 -5.80 -21.04 13.63
CA THR A 9 -5.58 -19.74 14.29
C THR A 9 -5.65 -18.60 13.27
N TRP A 10 -5.76 -17.36 13.75
CA TRP A 10 -5.58 -16.17 12.91
C TRP A 10 -4.14 -16.09 12.34
N PRO A 11 -3.92 -15.38 11.22
CA PRO A 11 -2.58 -15.13 10.69
C PRO A 11 -1.69 -14.43 11.73
N LYS A 12 -0.52 -15.00 11.98
CA LYS A 12 0.48 -14.48 12.92
C LYS A 12 1.70 -14.01 12.12
N PRO A 13 1.68 -12.80 11.55
CA PRO A 13 2.77 -12.34 10.72
C PRO A 13 4.07 -12.29 11.53
N LEU A 14 5.16 -12.81 10.95
CA LEU A 14 6.50 -12.84 11.53
C LEU A 14 6.59 -13.57 12.89
N ASP A 15 5.67 -14.47 13.22
CA ASP A 15 5.63 -15.15 14.53
C ASP A 15 6.98 -15.78 14.88
N GLU A 16 7.55 -16.59 13.98
CA GLU A 16 8.83 -17.26 14.22
C GLU A 16 9.97 -16.28 14.50
N LEU A 17 10.06 -15.19 13.72
CA LEU A 17 11.07 -14.15 13.89
C LEU A 17 10.88 -13.39 15.20
N ILE A 18 9.65 -13.00 15.52
CA ILE A 18 9.30 -12.31 16.75
C ILE A 18 9.64 -13.19 17.96
N GLN A 19 9.28 -14.47 17.92
CA GLN A 19 9.58 -15.41 19.01
C GLN A 19 11.10 -15.55 19.22
N ALA A 20 11.87 -15.70 18.13
CA ALA A 20 13.32 -15.81 18.19
C ALA A 20 13.96 -14.56 18.81
N CYS A 21 13.64 -13.37 18.29
CA CYS A 21 14.18 -12.10 18.80
C CYS A 21 13.75 -11.84 20.26
N PHE A 22 12.49 -12.13 20.59
CA PHE A 22 11.97 -11.88 21.95
C PHE A 22 12.55 -12.86 22.98
N HIS A 23 12.89 -14.08 22.57
CA HIS A 23 13.58 -15.03 23.44
C HIS A 23 14.95 -14.51 23.87
N GLU A 24 15.72 -13.96 22.93
CA GLU A 24 17.02 -13.35 23.23
C GLU A 24 16.87 -12.08 24.09
N TYR A 25 15.90 -11.22 23.77
CA TYR A 25 15.58 -10.02 24.56
C TYR A 25 15.23 -10.37 26.02
N LYS A 26 14.41 -11.40 26.24
CA LYS A 26 14.01 -11.86 27.57
C LYS A 26 15.18 -12.34 28.42
N GLY A 27 16.25 -12.85 27.79
CA GLY A 27 17.49 -13.20 28.47
C GLY A 27 18.12 -12.02 29.21
N HIS A 28 18.01 -10.81 28.65
CA HIS A 28 18.50 -9.57 29.25
C HIS A 28 17.45 -8.83 30.09
N HIS A 29 16.16 -9.15 29.91
CA HIS A 29 15.04 -8.49 30.57
C HIS A 29 14.07 -9.49 31.24
N PRO A 30 14.46 -10.12 32.37
CA PRO A 30 13.70 -11.22 32.97
C PRO A 30 12.33 -10.82 33.55
N TRP A 31 12.11 -9.53 33.80
CA TRP A 31 10.83 -9.00 34.31
C TRP A 31 9.72 -8.97 33.26
N VAL A 32 10.05 -9.23 31.99
CA VAL A 32 9.07 -9.29 30.92
C VAL A 32 8.33 -10.63 30.98
N ALA A 33 7.09 -10.57 31.45
CA ALA A 33 6.29 -11.75 31.75
C ALA A 33 5.74 -12.45 30.50
N GLU A 34 5.19 -11.67 29.56
CA GLU A 34 4.39 -12.19 28.45
C GLU A 34 5.11 -12.05 27.10
N TYR A 35 4.90 -13.05 26.23
CA TYR A 35 5.34 -12.99 24.85
C TYR A 35 4.37 -12.13 24.02
N PRO A 36 4.87 -11.34 23.06
CA PRO A 36 4.02 -10.58 22.15
C PRO A 36 3.17 -11.54 21.32
N SER A 37 1.89 -11.21 21.17
CA SER A 37 0.98 -11.91 20.27
C SER A 37 0.87 -11.12 18.97
N PRO A 38 1.48 -11.58 17.87
CA PRO A 38 1.40 -10.87 16.60
C PRO A 38 -0.06 -10.82 16.11
N LYS A 39 -0.51 -9.61 15.80
CA LYS A 39 -1.82 -9.32 15.24
C LYS A 39 -1.65 -8.82 13.81
N SER A 40 -2.44 -9.35 12.88
CA SER A 40 -2.41 -8.94 11.47
C SER A 40 -3.29 -7.73 11.15
N ILE A 41 -4.09 -7.21 12.10
CA ILE A 41 -5.16 -6.23 11.83
C ILE A 41 -4.65 -5.00 11.05
N LEU A 42 -3.68 -4.26 11.59
CA LEU A 42 -3.15 -3.06 10.92
C LEU A 42 -2.52 -3.39 9.57
N ARG A 43 -1.75 -4.48 9.51
CA ARG A 43 -1.12 -4.96 8.27
C ARG A 43 -2.15 -5.29 7.21
N GLU A 44 -3.22 -5.96 7.58
CA GLU A 44 -4.30 -6.35 6.67
C GLU A 44 -5.08 -5.12 6.18
N MET A 45 -5.35 -4.15 7.05
CA MET A 45 -5.96 -2.89 6.64
C MET A 45 -5.07 -2.10 5.68
N LEU A 46 -3.75 -2.15 5.86
CA LEU A 46 -2.77 -1.55 4.94
C LEU A 46 -2.74 -2.27 3.59
N GLU A 47 -2.60 -3.60 3.60
CA GLU A 47 -2.52 -4.44 2.40
C GLU A 47 -3.83 -4.42 1.61
N GLY A 48 -4.97 -4.35 2.32
CA GLY A 48 -6.31 -4.30 1.76
C GLY A 48 -6.86 -2.90 1.50
N GLY A 49 -6.13 -1.83 1.86
CA GLY A 49 -6.59 -0.45 1.66
C GLY A 49 -7.89 -0.08 2.40
N ASP A 50 -8.26 -0.83 3.43
CA ASP A 50 -9.57 -0.73 4.07
C ASP A 50 -9.75 0.59 4.83
N THR A 51 -10.96 1.15 4.75
CA THR A 51 -11.43 2.10 5.77
C THR A 51 -11.82 1.35 7.04
N PHE A 52 -11.86 2.06 8.17
CA PHE A 52 -12.29 1.47 9.43
C PHE A 52 -13.69 0.84 9.35
N ALA A 53 -14.66 1.55 8.76
CA ALA A 53 -16.03 1.06 8.59
C ALA A 53 -16.10 -0.17 7.68
N THR A 54 -15.33 -0.21 6.58
CA THR A 54 -15.26 -1.37 5.70
C THR A 54 -14.69 -2.58 6.42
N PHE A 55 -13.61 -2.40 7.20
CA PHE A 55 -13.01 -3.46 7.99
C PHE A 55 -13.98 -4.02 9.05
N VAL A 56 -14.65 -3.13 9.80
CA VAL A 56 -15.67 -3.51 10.80
C VAL A 56 -16.81 -4.28 10.16
N ARG A 57 -17.31 -3.83 9.00
CA ARG A 57 -18.39 -4.51 8.26
C ARG A 57 -17.96 -5.87 7.71
N ARG A 58 -16.75 -5.96 7.14
CA ARG A 58 -16.20 -7.22 6.58
C ARG A 58 -16.14 -8.31 7.64
N TYR A 59 -15.68 -7.96 8.82
CA TYR A 59 -15.54 -8.90 9.93
C TYR A 59 -16.73 -8.95 10.89
N ARG A 60 -17.79 -8.16 10.64
CA ARG A 60 -18.99 -8.05 11.48
C ARG A 60 -18.64 -7.76 12.94
N LEU A 61 -17.86 -6.70 13.13
CA LEU A 61 -17.29 -6.28 14.42
C LEU A 61 -18.05 -5.11 15.05
N GLU A 62 -19.32 -4.91 14.72
CA GLU A 62 -20.10 -3.73 15.13
C GLU A 62 -20.18 -3.60 16.67
N ARG A 63 -20.11 -4.73 17.39
CA ARG A 63 -20.10 -4.75 18.87
C ARG A 63 -18.70 -4.59 19.48
N SER A 64 -17.65 -4.59 18.67
CA SER A 64 -16.25 -4.56 19.09
C SER A 64 -15.46 -3.44 18.43
N GLU A 65 -16.16 -2.51 17.77
CA GLU A 65 -15.59 -1.37 17.05
C GLU A 65 -14.62 -0.57 17.92
N GLY A 66 -15.03 -0.18 19.14
CA GLY A 66 -14.17 0.55 20.07
C GLY A 66 -12.91 -0.22 20.49
N LEU A 67 -12.93 -1.56 20.50
CA LEU A 67 -11.75 -2.36 20.77
C LEU A 67 -10.75 -2.31 19.61
N VAL A 68 -11.25 -2.36 18.37
CA VAL A 68 -10.43 -2.21 17.16
C VAL A 68 -9.83 -0.80 17.11
N LEU A 69 -10.63 0.24 17.33
CA LEU A 69 -10.18 1.63 17.32
C LEU A 69 -9.13 1.90 18.39
N ARG A 70 -9.29 1.33 19.59
CA ARG A 70 -8.28 1.40 20.64
C ARG A 70 -6.98 0.73 20.21
N TYR A 71 -7.05 -0.47 19.64
CA TYR A 71 -5.87 -1.16 19.12
C TYR A 71 -5.15 -0.34 18.05
N LEU A 72 -5.88 0.24 17.08
CA LEU A 72 -5.29 1.08 16.02
C LEU A 72 -4.65 2.35 16.60
N THR A 73 -5.32 2.98 17.56
CA THR A 73 -4.77 4.15 18.28
C THR A 73 -3.48 3.81 19.03
N ASP A 74 -3.44 2.67 19.70
CA ASP A 74 -2.24 2.22 20.42
C ASP A 74 -1.11 1.91 19.44
N ALA A 75 -1.40 1.22 18.32
CA ALA A 75 -0.42 0.97 17.26
C ALA A 75 0.14 2.28 16.68
N TRP A 76 -0.72 3.26 16.39
CA TRP A 76 -0.31 4.57 15.90
C TRP A 76 0.64 5.27 16.86
N ARG A 77 0.30 5.36 18.15
CA ARG A 77 1.18 5.98 19.17
C ARG A 77 2.51 5.26 19.30
N THR A 78 2.52 3.92 19.20
CA THR A 78 3.76 3.15 19.25
C THR A 78 4.65 3.47 18.05
N LEU A 79 4.09 3.49 16.83
CA LEU A 79 4.84 3.80 15.62
C LEU A 79 5.33 5.26 15.59
N ASP A 80 4.54 6.21 16.09
CA ASP A 80 4.84 7.66 16.11
C ASP A 80 5.89 8.06 17.16
N ARG A 81 6.04 7.31 18.26
CA ARG A 81 6.78 7.80 19.46
C ARG A 81 7.77 6.83 20.06
N SER A 82 7.73 5.56 19.68
CA SER A 82 8.51 4.51 20.37
C SER A 82 9.70 4.01 19.56
N LEU A 83 9.84 4.47 18.32
CA LEU A 83 10.92 4.06 17.43
C LEU A 83 12.05 5.10 17.42
N PRO A 84 13.32 4.66 17.36
CA PRO A 84 14.47 5.54 17.09
C PRO A 84 14.36 6.24 15.73
N ASP A 85 14.92 7.44 15.62
CA ASP A 85 14.85 8.30 14.42
C ASP A 85 15.45 7.61 13.17
N ASP A 86 16.47 6.78 13.34
CA ASP A 86 17.16 6.06 12.25
C ASP A 86 16.35 4.90 11.64
N VAL A 87 15.21 4.55 12.25
CA VAL A 87 14.29 3.52 11.75
C VAL A 87 13.17 4.14 10.88
N TYR A 88 12.96 5.46 10.96
CA TYR A 88 11.96 6.12 10.13
C TYR A 88 12.41 6.15 8.67
N THR A 89 11.52 5.67 7.82
CA THR A 89 11.64 5.70 6.37
C THR A 89 10.40 6.39 5.83
N ASP A 90 10.46 6.99 4.64
CA ASP A 90 9.28 7.62 4.00
C ASP A 90 8.05 6.71 4.04
N GLY A 91 8.23 5.40 3.81
CA GLY A 91 7.14 4.43 3.82
C GLY A 91 6.55 4.19 5.21
N LEU A 92 7.34 4.29 6.27
CA LEU A 92 6.84 4.21 7.64
C LEU A 92 6.12 5.51 8.04
N GLU A 93 6.66 6.66 7.66
CA GLU A 93 6.05 7.96 7.89
C GLU A 93 4.66 8.06 7.24
N ASP A 94 4.57 7.63 5.97
CA ASP A 94 3.32 7.48 5.23
C ASP A 94 2.27 6.63 5.99
N VAL A 95 2.71 5.49 6.56
CA VAL A 95 1.83 4.61 7.35
C VAL A 95 1.35 5.30 8.62
N VAL A 96 2.24 6.02 9.32
CA VAL A 96 1.90 6.77 10.54
C VAL A 96 0.92 7.89 10.22
N GLU A 97 1.15 8.65 9.14
CA GLU A 97 0.26 9.72 8.70
C GLU A 97 -1.13 9.18 8.35
N TRP A 98 -1.19 8.13 7.52
CA TRP A 98 -2.45 7.51 7.13
C TRP A 98 -3.22 6.99 8.35
N LEU A 99 -2.56 6.25 9.23
CA LEU A 99 -3.22 5.66 10.39
C LEU A 99 -3.78 6.75 11.31
N GLY A 100 -3.03 7.84 11.50
CA GLY A 100 -3.50 9.01 12.23
C GLY A 100 -4.71 9.67 11.58
N ALA A 101 -4.75 9.78 10.25
CA ALA A 101 -5.89 10.31 9.51
C ALA A 101 -7.13 9.42 9.64
N LEU A 102 -6.97 8.09 9.54
CA LEU A 102 -8.03 7.10 9.69
C LEU A 102 -8.70 7.18 11.07
N ILE A 103 -7.89 7.29 12.14
CA ILE A 103 -8.40 7.40 13.52
C ILE A 103 -9.22 8.69 13.68
N ARG A 104 -8.67 9.85 13.26
CA ARG A 104 -9.36 11.15 13.37
C ARG A 104 -10.69 11.18 12.63
N ALA A 105 -10.73 10.60 11.42
CA ALA A 105 -11.97 10.52 10.64
C ALA A 105 -13.04 9.65 11.36
N THR A 106 -12.61 8.53 11.95
CA THR A 106 -13.50 7.60 12.67
C THR A 106 -14.05 8.25 13.96
N ASP A 107 -13.21 8.91 14.73
CA ASP A 107 -13.62 9.59 15.96
C ASP A 107 -14.66 10.70 15.67
N ALA A 108 -14.49 11.44 14.57
CA ALA A 108 -15.45 12.46 14.15
C ALA A 108 -16.82 11.84 13.82
N THR A 109 -16.85 10.75 13.04
CA THR A 109 -18.11 10.05 12.70
C THR A 109 -18.80 9.46 13.92
N LEU A 110 -18.05 8.90 14.88
CA LEU A 110 -18.63 8.36 16.12
C LEU A 110 -19.24 9.46 16.98
N LEU A 111 -18.59 10.63 17.07
CA LEU A 111 -19.12 11.78 17.80
C LEU A 111 -20.41 12.31 17.15
N ASP A 112 -20.48 12.34 15.82
CA ASP A 112 -21.66 12.78 15.09
C ASP A 112 -22.85 11.83 15.26
N GLU A 113 -22.63 10.51 15.21
CA GLU A 113 -23.66 9.51 15.46
C GLU A 113 -24.21 9.58 16.90
N TRP A 114 -23.34 9.81 17.88
CA TRP A 114 -23.76 10.05 19.27
C TRP A 114 -24.57 11.34 19.41
N ALA A 115 -24.21 12.42 18.71
CA ALA A 115 -24.96 13.67 18.73
C ALA A 115 -26.37 13.50 18.16
N LEU A 116 -26.50 12.74 17.06
CA LEU A 116 -27.77 12.39 16.43
C LEU A 116 -28.65 11.52 17.36
N LEU A 117 -28.08 10.47 17.97
CA LEU A 117 -28.81 9.61 18.91
C LEU A 117 -29.22 10.34 20.20
N ALA A 118 -28.45 11.36 20.61
CA ALA A 118 -28.78 12.22 21.74
C ALA A 118 -29.82 13.31 21.42
N GLY A 119 -30.34 13.36 20.19
CA GLY A 119 -31.34 14.34 19.76
C GLY A 119 -30.86 15.79 19.80
N LYS A 120 -29.53 15.99 19.82
CA LYS A 120 -28.93 17.33 19.74
C LYS A 120 -28.81 17.72 18.27
N PRO A 121 -29.08 18.98 17.88
CA PRO A 121 -28.62 19.44 16.58
C PRO A 121 -27.12 19.21 16.55
N VAL A 122 -26.63 18.47 15.56
CA VAL A 122 -25.20 18.30 15.33
C VAL A 122 -24.66 19.72 15.26
N HIS A 123 -23.84 20.10 16.25
CA HIS A 123 -23.19 21.40 16.21
C HIS A 123 -22.47 21.45 14.87
N GLU A 124 -22.57 22.57 14.15
CA GLU A 124 -21.69 22.92 13.05
C GLU A 124 -20.28 23.14 13.64
N HIS A 125 -19.74 22.13 14.31
CA HIS A 125 -18.33 21.92 14.32
C HIS A 125 -18.00 21.85 12.84
N VAL A 126 -17.21 22.82 12.39
CA VAL A 126 -16.33 22.59 11.27
C VAL A 126 -15.51 21.37 11.70
N ALA A 127 -16.05 20.16 11.45
CA ALA A 127 -15.21 19.01 11.15
C ALA A 127 -14.12 19.61 10.27
N PRO A 128 -12.82 19.47 10.61
CA PRO A 128 -11.77 20.00 9.75
C PRO A 128 -12.09 19.45 8.37
N GLU A 129 -12.61 20.30 7.46
CA GLU A 129 -13.72 19.95 6.55
C GLU A 129 -13.91 18.45 6.48
N ALA A 130 -14.99 17.90 7.07
CA ALA A 130 -15.41 16.55 6.71
C ALA A 130 -15.22 16.47 5.20
N LEU A 131 -14.24 15.68 4.76
CA LEU A 131 -13.79 15.60 3.37
C LEU A 131 -14.98 15.01 2.62
N SER A 132 -15.95 15.85 2.32
CA SER A 132 -17.28 15.49 1.84
C SER A 132 -17.87 16.59 0.99
N VAL A 133 -17.10 17.64 0.66
CA VAL A 133 -17.30 18.42 -0.55
C VAL A 133 -15.92 18.79 -1.12
N GLY A 134 -15.33 17.92 -1.95
CA GLY A 134 -14.23 18.37 -2.83
C GLY A 134 -13.00 17.48 -3.02
N ARG A 135 -12.93 16.24 -2.55
CA ARG A 135 -11.95 15.28 -3.09
C ARG A 135 -12.65 14.01 -3.56
N ALA A 136 -13.19 14.06 -4.78
CA ALA A 136 -13.51 12.88 -5.57
C ALA A 136 -12.18 12.22 -5.99
N GLY A 137 -11.46 11.65 -5.03
CA GLY A 137 -10.14 11.09 -5.22
C GLY A 137 -9.85 10.00 -4.20
N PRO A 138 -9.00 9.04 -4.55
CA PRO A 138 -8.66 7.92 -3.70
C PRO A 138 -8.01 8.35 -2.36
N PRO A 139 -8.14 7.55 -1.28
CA PRO A 139 -7.51 7.80 0.00
C PRO A 139 -5.98 8.02 -0.11
N PRO A 140 -5.38 8.93 0.68
CA PRO A 140 -3.92 9.14 0.67
C PRO A 140 -3.09 7.85 0.89
N ALA A 141 -3.59 6.91 1.70
CA ALA A 141 -2.96 5.59 1.91
C ALA A 141 -2.74 4.80 0.62
N TRP A 142 -3.58 5.01 -0.39
CA TRP A 142 -3.45 4.26 -1.62
C TRP A 142 -2.14 4.58 -2.32
N ARG A 143 -1.57 5.78 -2.13
CA ARG A 143 -0.22 6.07 -2.66
C ARG A 143 0.81 5.14 -2.04
N THR A 144 0.76 4.97 -0.73
CA THR A 144 1.66 4.09 0.03
C THR A 144 1.44 2.62 -0.34
N ALA A 145 0.18 2.20 -0.48
CA ALA A 145 -0.17 0.85 -0.93
C ALA A 145 0.36 0.58 -2.35
N VAL A 146 0.18 1.54 -3.26
CA VAL A 146 0.66 1.45 -4.64
C VAL A 146 2.18 1.43 -4.71
N ARG A 147 2.87 2.31 -3.97
CA ARG A 147 4.35 2.31 -3.88
C ARG A 147 4.87 1.00 -3.31
N THR A 148 4.21 0.47 -2.28
CA THR A 148 4.57 -0.83 -1.67
C THR A 148 4.36 -1.98 -2.64
N ALA A 149 3.22 -2.02 -3.34
CA ALA A 149 2.92 -3.04 -4.34
C ALA A 149 3.91 -3.00 -5.50
N ALA A 150 4.22 -1.80 -6.02
CA ALA A 150 5.19 -1.61 -7.09
C ALA A 150 6.58 -2.13 -6.69
N PHE A 151 7.07 -1.79 -5.49
CA PHE A 151 8.36 -2.32 -5.03
C PHE A 151 8.31 -3.84 -4.80
N GLY A 152 7.20 -4.37 -4.29
CA GLY A 152 7.00 -5.82 -4.19
C GLY A 152 7.10 -6.53 -5.54
N TRP A 153 6.73 -5.87 -6.65
CA TRP A 153 6.96 -6.41 -8.00
C TRP A 153 8.44 -6.39 -8.39
N VAL A 154 9.20 -5.36 -8.00
CA VAL A 154 10.67 -5.33 -8.17
C VAL A 154 11.32 -6.51 -7.46
N GLU A 155 10.92 -6.79 -6.22
CA GLU A 155 11.43 -7.95 -5.46
C GLU A 155 11.11 -9.29 -6.14
N LEU A 156 9.90 -9.43 -6.70
CA LEU A 156 9.51 -10.62 -7.46
C LEU A 156 10.33 -10.76 -8.75
N LEU A 157 10.58 -9.66 -9.47
CA LEU A 157 11.43 -9.63 -10.65
C LEU A 157 12.87 -10.03 -10.30
N ALA A 158 13.45 -9.46 -9.23
CA ALA A 158 14.80 -9.78 -8.77
C ALA A 158 14.98 -11.27 -8.45
N ARG A 159 13.95 -11.89 -7.86
CA ARG A 159 13.89 -13.34 -7.57
C ARG A 159 13.45 -14.19 -8.77
N ARG A 160 13.23 -13.58 -9.94
CA ARG A 160 12.71 -14.22 -11.17
C ARG A 160 11.42 -15.02 -10.92
N SER A 161 10.60 -14.57 -9.97
CA SER A 161 9.35 -15.20 -9.54
C SER A 161 8.17 -14.77 -10.43
N TYR A 162 8.28 -15.04 -11.74
CA TYR A 162 7.31 -14.58 -12.74
C TYR A 162 5.91 -15.16 -12.59
N THR A 163 5.79 -16.37 -12.04
CA THR A 163 4.49 -17.01 -11.79
C THR A 163 3.67 -16.21 -10.79
N VAL A 164 4.28 -15.83 -9.67
CA VAL A 164 3.63 -15.05 -8.61
C VAL A 164 3.33 -13.62 -9.08
N LEU A 165 4.20 -13.03 -9.89
CA LEU A 165 3.96 -11.71 -10.47
C LEU A 165 2.81 -11.74 -11.50
N ALA A 166 2.70 -12.81 -12.29
CA ALA A 166 1.64 -12.96 -13.29
C ALA A 166 0.24 -12.96 -12.65
N GLU A 167 0.09 -13.58 -11.48
CA GLU A 167 -1.18 -13.60 -10.72
C GLU A 167 -1.63 -12.21 -10.25
N ARG A 168 -0.74 -11.21 -10.25
CA ARG A 168 -0.98 -9.88 -9.66
C ARG A 168 -0.91 -8.73 -10.64
N SER A 169 -0.30 -8.94 -11.81
CA SER A 169 0.06 -7.87 -12.75
C SER A 169 -0.83 -7.81 -14.00
N GLY A 170 -1.63 -8.84 -14.24
CA GLY A 170 -2.42 -8.99 -15.48
C GLY A 170 -1.62 -9.47 -16.70
N TRP A 171 -0.30 -9.64 -16.58
CA TRP A 171 0.54 -10.25 -17.61
C TRP A 171 0.76 -11.74 -17.37
N SER A 172 1.01 -12.51 -18.44
CA SER A 172 1.40 -13.91 -18.30
C SER A 172 2.86 -14.05 -17.86
N SER A 173 3.18 -15.15 -17.17
CA SER A 173 4.56 -15.46 -16.76
C SER A 173 5.53 -15.53 -17.95
N GLU A 174 5.08 -16.02 -19.11
CA GLU A 174 5.88 -16.10 -20.33
C GLU A 174 6.20 -14.71 -20.88
N ARG A 175 5.21 -13.80 -20.89
CA ARG A 175 5.39 -12.42 -21.33
C ARG A 175 6.36 -11.67 -20.43
N LEU A 176 6.24 -11.83 -19.11
CA LEU A 176 7.16 -11.25 -18.12
C LEU A 176 8.60 -11.76 -18.30
N SER A 177 8.77 -13.08 -18.45
CA SER A 177 10.09 -13.68 -18.67
C SER A 177 10.72 -13.20 -19.98
N THR A 178 9.93 -13.07 -21.04
CA THR A 178 10.41 -12.59 -22.34
C THR A 178 10.82 -11.12 -22.28
N ALA A 179 10.03 -10.27 -21.63
CA ALA A 179 10.33 -8.85 -21.47
C ALA A 179 11.61 -8.60 -20.65
N MET A 180 11.86 -9.42 -19.63
CA MET A 180 13.07 -9.33 -18.81
C MET A 180 14.29 -10.03 -19.40
N ALA A 181 14.15 -10.82 -20.47
CA ALA A 181 15.27 -11.57 -21.04
C ALA A 181 16.45 -10.69 -21.46
N PRO A 182 16.26 -9.50 -22.09
CA PRO A 182 17.39 -8.63 -22.43
C PRO A 182 18.08 -8.05 -21.19
N TYR A 183 17.35 -7.76 -20.11
CA TYR A 183 17.93 -7.31 -18.84
C TYR A 183 18.90 -8.34 -18.30
N TRP A 184 18.47 -9.60 -18.22
CA TRP A 184 19.29 -10.70 -17.69
C TRP A 184 20.44 -11.13 -18.60
N HIS A 185 20.44 -10.68 -19.86
CA HIS A 185 21.61 -10.84 -20.73
C HIS A 185 22.68 -9.78 -20.43
N ALA A 186 22.28 -8.60 -19.94
CA ALA A 186 23.18 -7.50 -19.62
C ALA A 186 23.65 -7.53 -18.15
N HIS A 187 22.77 -7.89 -17.22
CA HIS A 187 23.04 -7.82 -15.77
C HIS A 187 22.70 -9.14 -15.07
N ASP A 188 23.51 -9.49 -14.06
CA ASP A 188 23.35 -10.75 -13.31
C ASP A 188 22.33 -10.64 -12.15
N SER A 189 22.12 -9.43 -11.62
CA SER A 189 21.26 -9.17 -10.47
C SER A 189 20.48 -7.87 -10.64
N LEU A 190 19.36 -7.75 -9.92
CA LEU A 190 18.56 -6.54 -9.79
C LEU A 190 18.62 -6.08 -8.32
N CYS A 191 18.91 -4.79 -8.10
CA CYS A 191 19.04 -4.23 -6.75
C CYS A 191 17.67 -4.06 -6.08
N ILE A 192 17.60 -4.38 -4.78
CA ILE A 192 16.38 -4.31 -3.94
C ILE A 192 16.67 -3.71 -2.55
N ASP A 193 17.76 -2.97 -2.43
CA ASP A 193 18.18 -2.31 -1.20
C ASP A 193 17.44 -0.97 -0.96
N ALA A 194 17.87 -0.23 0.06
CA ALA A 194 17.29 1.06 0.41
C ALA A 194 17.39 2.08 -0.73
N ASP A 195 18.50 2.07 -1.48
CA ASP A 195 18.72 2.96 -2.61
C ASP A 195 17.78 2.59 -3.76
N ALA A 196 17.58 1.30 -4.04
CA ALA A 196 16.60 0.84 -5.04
C ALA A 196 15.16 1.26 -4.67
N ARG A 197 14.83 1.33 -3.37
CA ARG A 197 13.51 1.77 -2.86
C ARG A 197 13.35 3.29 -2.78
N ALA A 198 14.42 4.05 -3.00
CA ALA A 198 14.42 5.50 -2.86
C ALA A 198 13.35 6.16 -3.74
N ALA A 199 12.82 7.30 -3.26
CA ALA A 199 11.73 8.01 -3.93
C ALA A 199 12.08 8.44 -5.38
N VAL A 200 13.37 8.63 -5.69
CA VAL A 200 13.85 8.95 -7.04
C VAL A 200 13.50 7.89 -8.08
N ASN A 201 13.40 6.62 -7.67
CA ASN A 201 13.11 5.48 -8.57
C ASN A 201 11.61 5.24 -8.78
N PHE A 202 10.75 6.08 -8.20
CA PHE A 202 9.30 5.91 -8.24
C PHE A 202 8.61 7.22 -8.60
N SER A 203 7.70 7.17 -9.57
CA SER A 203 6.83 8.28 -9.93
C SER A 203 5.38 7.82 -9.97
N LEU A 204 4.49 8.67 -9.45
CA LEU A 204 3.05 8.48 -9.45
C LEU A 204 2.41 9.72 -10.09
N LEU A 205 1.80 9.52 -11.27
CA LEU A 205 0.99 10.52 -11.94
C LEU A 205 -0.49 10.28 -11.61
N GLU A 206 -1.08 11.19 -10.85
CA GLU A 206 -2.48 11.14 -10.46
C GLU A 206 -3.37 11.79 -11.54
N GLN A 207 -4.06 10.97 -12.35
CA GLN A 207 -5.09 11.45 -13.27
C GLN A 207 -6.49 11.23 -12.66
N PRO A 208 -7.54 11.95 -13.11
CA PRO A 208 -8.85 11.90 -12.46
C PRO A 208 -9.53 10.53 -12.46
N GLN A 209 -9.24 9.68 -13.45
CA GLN A 209 -9.84 8.34 -13.59
C GLN A 209 -8.86 7.21 -13.33
N ARG A 210 -7.55 7.47 -13.44
CA ARG A 210 -6.52 6.46 -13.31
C ARG A 210 -5.24 7.02 -12.71
N TRP A 211 -4.50 6.19 -12.00
CA TRP A 211 -3.14 6.53 -11.61
C TRP A 211 -2.15 5.80 -12.52
N VAL A 212 -1.07 6.49 -12.89
CA VAL A 212 0.03 5.92 -13.67
C VAL A 212 1.27 5.87 -12.79
N ILE A 213 1.81 4.67 -12.64
CA ILE A 213 2.96 4.35 -11.82
C ILE A 213 4.13 4.08 -12.76
N THR A 214 5.25 4.74 -12.52
CA THR A 214 6.53 4.40 -13.14
C THR A 214 7.51 3.99 -12.05
N GLN A 215 8.02 2.77 -12.15
CA GLN A 215 9.02 2.24 -11.22
C GLN A 215 10.28 1.88 -12.00
N GLN A 216 11.38 2.55 -11.67
CA GLN A 216 12.69 2.27 -12.22
C GLN A 216 13.28 1.00 -11.58
N LEU A 217 13.96 0.21 -12.40
CA LEU A 217 14.66 -1.02 -12.01
C LEU A 217 16.15 -0.68 -11.92
N VAL A 218 16.70 -0.73 -10.70
CA VAL A 218 18.09 -0.37 -10.44
C VAL A 218 18.98 -1.57 -10.73
N ASP A 219 19.77 -1.48 -11.78
CA ASP A 219 20.84 -2.42 -12.08
C ASP A 219 22.09 -2.16 -11.20
N PRO A 220 23.04 -3.12 -11.12
CA PRO A 220 24.23 -2.99 -10.28
C PRO A 220 25.19 -1.87 -10.72
N ASP A 221 25.13 -1.47 -11.99
CA ASP A 221 25.99 -0.44 -12.57
C ASP A 221 25.37 0.97 -12.38
N GLY A 222 24.08 1.04 -12.04
CA GLY A 222 23.36 2.27 -11.73
C GLY A 222 22.95 3.07 -12.97
N ASP A 223 22.95 2.44 -14.15
CA ASP A 223 22.68 3.11 -15.42
C ASP A 223 21.20 3.52 -15.57
N GLY A 224 20.31 2.87 -14.81
CA GLY A 224 18.93 3.33 -14.63
C GLY A 224 18.08 3.21 -15.90
N GLY A 225 18.52 2.42 -16.88
CA GLY A 225 17.87 2.30 -18.19
C GLY A 225 16.63 1.43 -18.23
N TRP A 226 16.18 0.87 -17.11
CA TRP A 226 15.05 -0.08 -17.06
C TRP A 226 13.95 0.39 -16.14
N ARG A 227 12.71 0.16 -16.55
CA ARG A 227 11.52 0.49 -15.75
C ARG A 227 10.33 -0.39 -16.07
N PHE A 228 9.32 -0.33 -15.23
CA PHE A 228 7.97 -0.71 -15.60
C PHE A 228 6.99 0.44 -15.42
N VAL A 229 5.92 0.38 -16.22
CA VAL A 229 4.76 1.26 -16.11
C VAL A 229 3.55 0.40 -15.78
N ALA A 230 2.84 0.78 -14.72
CA ALA A 230 1.62 0.13 -14.28
C ALA A 230 0.55 1.18 -14.02
N THR A 231 -0.72 0.76 -13.98
CA THR A 231 -1.81 1.69 -13.71
C THR A 231 -2.82 1.13 -12.72
N VAL A 232 -3.55 2.04 -12.08
CA VAL A 232 -4.67 1.73 -11.19
C VAL A 232 -5.91 2.41 -11.76
N ASP A 233 -6.97 1.64 -12.01
CA ASP A 233 -8.29 2.17 -12.32
C ASP A 233 -8.97 2.62 -11.02
N LEU A 234 -9.30 3.91 -10.91
CA LEU A 234 -9.83 4.45 -9.66
C LEU A 234 -11.28 4.04 -9.40
N ALA A 235 -12.09 3.83 -10.44
CA ALA A 235 -13.47 3.39 -10.26
C ALA A 235 -13.51 1.95 -9.75
N ALA A 236 -12.74 1.05 -10.38
CA ALA A 236 -12.61 -0.33 -9.94
C ALA A 236 -12.02 -0.42 -8.52
N ALA A 237 -10.97 0.36 -8.24
CA ALA A 237 -10.36 0.38 -6.92
C ALA A 237 -11.32 0.88 -5.83
N LEU A 238 -12.20 1.84 -6.14
CA LEU A 238 -13.22 2.32 -5.20
C LEU A 238 -14.29 1.27 -4.94
N ASP A 239 -14.69 0.51 -5.96
CA ASP A 239 -15.66 -0.59 -5.83
C ASP A 239 -15.08 -1.77 -5.03
N GLU A 240 -13.81 -2.11 -5.25
CA GLU A 240 -13.10 -3.20 -4.55
C GLU A 240 -12.60 -2.79 -3.16
N GLY A 241 -12.43 -1.49 -2.92
CA GLY A 241 -11.92 -0.92 -1.68
C GLY A 241 -10.39 -0.86 -1.58
N ALA A 242 -9.66 -1.25 -2.63
CA ALA A 242 -8.20 -1.28 -2.66
C ALA A 242 -7.65 -0.95 -4.06
N PRO A 243 -6.47 -0.31 -4.18
CA PRO A 243 -5.84 -0.07 -5.48
C PRO A 243 -5.21 -1.36 -6.03
N ALA A 244 -5.64 -1.79 -7.21
CA ALA A 244 -5.04 -2.90 -7.94
C ALA A 244 -4.17 -2.40 -9.10
N LEU A 245 -2.89 -2.77 -9.10
CA LEU A 245 -1.96 -2.40 -10.19
C LEU A 245 -2.14 -3.36 -11.37
N VAL A 246 -2.19 -2.82 -12.56
CA VAL A 246 -2.14 -3.56 -13.83
C VAL A 246 -0.91 -3.12 -14.60
N LEU A 247 -0.06 -4.08 -14.95
CA LEU A 247 1.16 -3.82 -15.69
C LEU A 247 0.85 -3.47 -17.15
N GLU A 248 1.39 -2.35 -17.64
CA GLU A 248 1.23 -1.90 -19.02
C GLU A 248 2.51 -2.05 -19.83
N GLN A 249 3.66 -1.79 -19.22
CA GLN A 249 4.97 -1.85 -19.88
C GLN A 249 6.04 -2.36 -18.92
N LEU A 250 7.01 -3.09 -19.45
CA LEU A 250 8.20 -3.56 -18.74
C LEU A 250 9.33 -3.67 -19.75
N GLY A 251 10.43 -2.95 -19.53
CA GLY A 251 11.54 -2.96 -20.48
C GLY A 251 12.55 -1.84 -20.27
N ALA A 252 13.51 -1.77 -21.19
CA ALA A 252 14.43 -0.66 -21.31
C ALA A 252 13.69 0.62 -21.74
N TYR A 253 14.09 1.77 -21.20
CA TYR A 253 13.55 3.09 -21.54
C TYR A 253 14.70 4.07 -21.80
N ALA A 254 14.58 4.84 -22.88
CA ALA A 254 15.48 5.95 -23.17
C ALA A 254 14.90 7.23 -22.56
N PRO A 255 15.66 8.02 -21.77
CA PRO A 255 15.16 9.22 -21.10
C PRO A 255 14.75 10.39 -22.05
N ASP A 256 14.90 10.25 -23.37
CA ASP A 256 14.71 11.31 -24.37
C ASP A 256 13.66 10.97 -25.45
N GLU A 257 12.45 10.56 -25.07
CA GLU A 257 11.30 10.71 -25.96
C GLU A 257 10.20 11.51 -25.25
N PRO A 258 9.89 12.75 -25.69
CA PRO A 258 8.72 13.46 -25.18
C PRO A 258 7.48 12.65 -25.52
N GLU A 259 6.59 12.47 -24.55
CA GLU A 259 5.28 11.85 -24.75
C GLU A 259 4.62 12.48 -25.98
N SER A 260 4.50 11.71 -27.06
CA SER A 260 3.76 12.13 -28.24
C SER A 260 2.31 12.26 -27.82
N SER A 261 1.92 13.48 -27.47
CA SER A 261 0.53 13.91 -27.40
C SER A 261 -0.12 13.50 -28.72
N THR A 262 -0.94 12.45 -28.67
CA THR A 262 -1.90 12.17 -29.73
C THR A 262 -3.02 13.21 -29.56
N ASP A 263 -2.72 14.44 -29.96
CA ASP A 263 -3.71 15.45 -30.22
C ASP A 263 -3.99 15.34 -31.72
N GLU A 264 -4.93 14.45 -32.05
CA GLU A 264 -5.44 14.32 -33.41
C GLU A 264 -6.31 15.55 -33.68
N ALA A 265 -5.64 16.63 -34.06
CA ALA A 265 -6.25 17.80 -34.68
C ALA A 265 -6.87 17.36 -36.01
N THR A 266 -8.18 17.08 -35.99
CA THR A 266 -8.98 17.10 -37.20
C THR A 266 -9.16 18.55 -37.65
N ASP A 267 -8.17 19.07 -38.39
CA ASP A 267 -8.35 20.20 -39.28
C ASP A 267 -8.41 19.64 -40.70
N GLY A 268 -9.63 19.55 -41.23
CA GLY A 268 -9.93 19.11 -42.58
C GLY A 268 -10.64 20.24 -43.32
N ASP A 269 -9.86 21.19 -43.82
CA ASP A 269 -10.30 22.19 -44.79
C ASP A 269 -10.15 21.66 -46.23
N GLY A 270 -11.24 21.77 -47.00
CA GLY A 270 -11.30 21.83 -48.47
C GLY A 270 -10.99 20.57 -49.29
N PRO A 271 -11.56 20.40 -50.51
CA PRO A 271 -11.74 21.51 -51.46
C PRO A 271 -13.07 21.54 -52.28
N GLU A 272 -13.19 22.67 -52.99
CA GLU A 272 -14.13 23.08 -54.07
C GLU A 272 -15.47 23.75 -53.73
#